data_AF-A0A960T229-F1
#
_entry.id   AF-A0A960T229-F1
#
_cell.length_a   1.000
_cell.length_b   1.000
_cell.length_c   1.000
_cell.angle_alpha   90.00
_cell.angle_beta   90.00
_cell.angle_gamma   90.00
#
_symmetry.space_group_name_H-M   'P 1'
#
loop_
_entity.id
_entity.type
_entity.pdbx_description
1 polymer ?
#
loop_
_entity_poly.entity_id
_entity_poly.type
_entity_poly.pdbx_seq_one_letter_code
_entity_poly.pdbx_strand_id
1 'polypeptide(L)'
;MLSSFPLQAAEQNSEVIPVGPDKFLRWYGHANRTYFVQISDPNDHLRKWIWAPIIETGNDEDISYEVDGTADKGFFRLWFSDQFTNDPDGDDFDG
;
A
#
# COMPACT_ATOMS: atom_id res chain seq x y z
N MET A 1 27.26 24.17 19.59
CA MET A 1 26.27 24.45 18.54
C MET A 1 25.69 23.11 18.11
N LEU A 2 24.39 22.89 18.32
CA LEU A 2 23.69 21.67 17.89
C LEU A 2 22.88 22.03 16.65
N SER A 3 23.30 21.52 15.49
CA SER A 3 22.51 21.53 14.26
C SER A 3 21.37 20.53 14.40
N SER A 4 20.14 21.03 14.51
CA SER A 4 18.92 20.24 14.36
C SER A 4 18.82 19.82 12.89
N PHE A 5 19.07 18.56 12.58
CA PHE A 5 18.55 17.97 11.35
C PHE A 5 17.02 17.93 11.48
N PRO A 6 16.25 18.37 10.47
CA PRO A 6 14.85 17.99 10.46
C PRO A 6 14.83 16.46 10.46
N LEU A 7 14.17 15.86 11.45
CA LEU A 7 13.69 14.49 11.31
C LEU A 7 12.87 14.52 10.02
N GLN A 8 13.46 14.03 8.92
CA GLN A 8 12.68 13.42 7.87
C GLN A 8 11.74 12.50 8.65
N ALA A 9 10.46 12.85 8.69
CA ALA A 9 9.45 11.87 9.03
C ALA A 9 9.83 10.68 8.16
N ALA A 10 10.25 9.58 8.79
CA ALA A 10 10.47 8.35 8.07
C ALA A 10 9.23 8.19 7.22
N GLU A 11 9.38 8.28 5.89
CA GLU A 11 8.29 8.06 4.96
C GLU A 11 7.74 6.71 5.41
N GLN A 12 6.61 6.72 6.11
CA GLN A 12 6.02 5.46 6.50
C GLN A 12 5.74 4.82 5.16
N ASN A 13 6.33 3.66 4.87
CA ASN A 13 6.18 2.93 3.61
C ASN A 13 4.73 2.51 3.35
N SER A 14 3.77 3.13 4.04
CA SER A 14 2.36 2.89 3.90
C SER A 14 1.52 4.16 4.01
N GLU A 15 0.53 4.28 3.13
CA GLU A 15 -0.53 5.29 3.18
C GLU A 15 -1.89 4.61 3.35
N VAL A 16 -2.78 5.24 4.12
CA VAL A 16 -4.20 4.85 4.16
C VAL A 16 -4.93 5.56 3.03
N ILE A 17 -5.39 4.78 2.06
CA ILE A 17 -6.09 5.29 0.89
C ILE A 17 -7.61 5.07 1.01
N PRO A 18 -8.44 6.12 0.80
CA PRO A 18 -9.88 6.00 0.89
C PRO A 18 -10.46 5.33 -0.35
N VAL A 19 -11.42 4.42 -0.15
CA VAL A 19 -12.21 3.81 -1.24
C VAL A 19 -13.55 4.53 -1.35
N GLY A 20 -13.86 4.99 -2.56
CA GLY A 20 -15.13 5.63 -2.88
C GLY A 20 -16.30 4.64 -2.95
N PRO A 21 -17.55 5.14 -3.11
CA PRO A 21 -18.72 4.29 -3.27
C PRO A 21 -18.70 3.45 -4.55
N ASP A 22 -17.79 3.76 -5.47
CA ASP A 22 -17.54 3.03 -6.71
C ASP A 22 -16.63 1.80 -6.53
N LYS A 23 -16.17 1.52 -5.30
CA LYS A 23 -15.33 0.36 -4.95
C LYS A 23 -14.00 0.30 -5.70
N PHE A 24 -13.40 1.45 -5.97
CA PHE A 24 -12.04 1.51 -6.51
C PHE A 24 -11.05 2.04 -5.49
N LEU A 25 -9.97 1.28 -5.33
CA LEU A 25 -8.75 1.67 -4.64
C LEU A 25 -7.88 2.46 -5.61
N ARG A 26 -7.46 3.67 -5.24
CA ARG A 26 -6.71 4.56 -6.14
C ARG A 26 -5.50 5.17 -5.47
N TRP A 27 -4.40 5.24 -6.20
CA TRP A 27 -3.16 5.90 -5.78
C TRP A 27 -2.34 6.33 -7.00
N TYR A 28 -1.39 7.23 -6.78
CA TYR A 28 -0.43 7.62 -7.82
C TYR A 28 0.80 6.69 -7.76
N GLY A 29 1.06 6.00 -8.86
CA GLY A 29 2.18 5.09 -9.02
C GLY A 29 3.44 5.80 -9.49
N HIS A 30 4.29 6.23 -8.57
CA HIS A 30 5.57 6.85 -8.90
C HIS A 30 6.51 5.86 -9.60
N ALA A 31 7.25 6.34 -10.60
CA ALA A 31 8.28 5.55 -11.26
C ALA A 31 9.30 4.96 -10.27
N ASN A 32 9.72 3.72 -10.51
CA ASN A 32 10.65 2.95 -9.67
C ASN A 32 10.15 2.61 -8.26
N ARG A 33 8.83 2.64 -8.04
CA ARG A 33 8.21 2.07 -6.82
C ARG A 33 7.37 0.86 -7.19
N THR A 34 7.49 -0.21 -6.42
CA THR A 34 6.55 -1.35 -6.47
C THR A 34 5.59 -1.23 -5.31
N TYR A 35 4.30 -1.37 -5.59
CA TYR A 35 3.21 -1.21 -4.66
C TYR A 35 2.58 -2.55 -4.30
N PHE A 36 2.22 -2.68 -3.02
CA PHE A 36 1.56 -3.85 -2.44
C PHE A 36 0.36 -3.40 -1.64
N VAL A 37 -0.66 -4.25 -1.48
CA VAL A 37 -1.87 -3.87 -0.74
C VAL A 37 -2.13 -4.87 0.38
N GLN A 38 -2.41 -4.34 1.57
CA GLN A 38 -3.03 -5.12 2.65
C GLN A 38 -4.48 -4.71 2.85
N ILE A 39 -5.30 -5.71 3.17
CA ILE A 39 -6.71 -5.56 3.52
C ILE A 39 -6.83 -5.89 5.01
N SER A 40 -7.53 -5.04 5.75
CA SER A 40 -7.88 -5.33 7.13
C SER A 40 -8.86 -6.51 7.21
N ASP A 41 -8.60 -7.48 8.10
CA ASP A 41 -9.51 -8.60 8.36
C ASP A 41 -10.89 -8.05 8.82
N PRO A 42 -12.01 -8.46 8.20
CA PRO A 42 -13.33 -7.99 8.59
C PRO A 42 -13.78 -8.47 9.97
N ASN A 43 -13.17 -9.54 10.50
CA ASN A 43 -13.47 -10.07 11.83
C ASN A 43 -12.61 -9.43 12.93
N ASP A 44 -11.52 -8.75 12.57
CA ASP A 44 -10.63 -8.06 13.52
C ASP A 44 -10.03 -6.78 12.90
N HIS A 45 -10.92 -5.82 12.63
CA HIS A 45 -10.60 -4.60 11.91
C HIS A 45 -9.42 -3.83 12.52
N LEU A 46 -8.54 -3.33 11.65
CA LEU A 46 -7.34 -2.52 11.94
C LEU A 46 -6.26 -3.21 12.77
N ARG A 47 -6.53 -4.39 13.34
CA ARG A 47 -5.59 -5.18 14.15
C ARG A 47 -4.95 -6.29 13.37
N LYS A 48 -5.68 -6.91 12.45
CA LYS A 48 -5.17 -7.96 11.56
C LYS A 48 -5.21 -7.51 10.10
N TRP A 49 -4.12 -7.76 9.39
CA TRP A 49 -3.90 -7.36 7.99
C TRP A 49 -3.55 -8.59 7.16
N ILE A 50 -4.13 -8.67 5.97
CA ILE A 50 -3.96 -9.79 5.02
C ILE A 50 -3.46 -9.19 3.71
N TRP A 51 -2.40 -9.77 3.15
CA TRP A 51 -1.88 -9.36 1.85
C TRP A 51 -2.87 -9.69 0.74
N ALA A 52 -3.19 -8.71 -0.09
CA ALA A 52 -3.91 -8.91 -1.34
C ALA A 52 -2.93 -9.39 -2.41
N PRO A 53 -3.36 -10.21 -3.39
CA PRO A 53 -2.53 -10.62 -4.52
C PRO A 53 -2.42 -9.48 -5.56
N ILE A 54 -2.08 -8.27 -5.10
CA ILE A 54 -1.92 -7.06 -5.90
C ILE A 54 -0.48 -6.60 -5.73
N ILE A 55 0.26 -6.65 -6.83
CA ILE A 55 1.63 -6.16 -6.95
C ILE A 55 1.67 -5.31 -8.21
N GLU A 56 1.99 -4.02 -8.07
CA GLU A 56 1.94 -3.08 -9.18
C GLU A 56 3.22 -2.25 -9.27
N THR A 57 3.79 -2.13 -10.46
CA THR A 57 4.96 -1.28 -10.68
C THR A 57 4.51 0.11 -11.11
N GLY A 58 4.90 1.15 -10.38
CA GLY A 58 4.59 2.52 -10.73
C GLY A 58 5.38 2.99 -11.95
N ASN A 59 4.69 3.70 -12.86
CA ASN A 59 5.25 4.28 -14.08
C ASN A 59 4.91 5.78 -14.25
N ASP A 60 4.77 6.51 -13.14
CA ASP A 60 4.26 7.89 -13.08
C ASP A 60 2.84 8.03 -13.64
N GLU A 61 1.93 7.20 -13.11
CA GLU A 61 0.54 7.09 -13.57
C GLU A 61 -0.45 6.93 -12.42
N ASP A 62 -1.72 7.30 -12.65
CA ASP A 62 -2.81 7.01 -11.71
C ASP A 62 -3.20 5.53 -11.83
N ILE A 63 -3.05 4.79 -10.73
CA ILE A 63 -3.42 3.38 -10.65
C ILE A 63 -4.79 3.26 -9.95
N SER A 64 -5.61 2.37 -10.48
CA SER A 64 -6.97 2.12 -10.03
C SER A 64 -7.24 0.62 -10.01
N TYR A 65 -7.54 0.06 -8.84
CA TYR A 65 -7.90 -1.34 -8.68
C TYR A 65 -9.33 -1.49 -8.15
N GLU A 66 -10.15 -2.29 -8.83
CA GLU A 66 -11.50 -2.60 -8.37
C GLU A 66 -11.42 -3.58 -7.19
N VAL A 67 -11.95 -3.17 -6.05
CA VAL A 67 -12.07 -4.04 -4.88
C VAL A 67 -13.44 -4.72 -4.90
N ASP A 68 -13.44 -5.95 -5.43
CA ASP A 68 -14.61 -6.82 -5.35
C ASP A 68 -14.76 -7.36 -3.93
N GLY A 69 -15.98 -7.30 -3.42
CA GLY A 69 -16.28 -7.63 -2.03
C GLY A 69 -17.74 -7.38 -1.67
N THR A 70 -18.27 -8.26 -0.84
CA THR A 70 -19.62 -8.17 -0.27
C THR A 70 -19.69 -7.27 0.97
N ALA A 71 -18.55 -6.80 1.47
CA ALA A 71 -18.49 -5.88 2.60
C ALA A 71 -18.85 -4.46 2.18
N ASP A 72 -19.68 -3.78 2.98
CA ASP A 72 -20.10 -2.40 2.73
C ASP A 72 -18.95 -1.38 2.87
N LYS A 73 -17.92 -1.73 3.66
CA LYS A 73 -16.74 -0.90 3.95
C LYS A 73 -15.53 -1.79 4.20
N GLY A 74 -14.35 -1.29 3.87
CA GLY A 74 -13.06 -1.94 4.14
C GLY A 74 -11.98 -0.93 4.48
N PHE A 75 -10.94 -1.38 5.16
CA PHE A 75 -9.72 -0.59 5.38
C PHE A 75 -8.57 -1.22 4.60
N PHE A 76 -7.82 -0.39 3.91
CA PHE A 76 -6.71 -0.79 3.05
C PHE A 76 -5.43 -0.06 3.50
N ARG A 77 -4.30 -0.74 3.38
CA ARG A 77 -2.98 -0.13 3.47
C ARG A 77 -2.29 -0.35 2.13
N LEU A 78 -1.90 0.75 1.51
CA LEU A 78 -0.95 0.70 0.42
C LEU A 78 0.43 0.62 1.02
N TRP A 79 1.25 -0.32 0.57
CA TRP A 79 2.69 -0.39 0.87
C TRP A 79 3.48 -0.11 -0.40
N PHE A 80 4.69 0.42 -0.29
CA PHE A 80 5.58 0.53 -1.43
C PHE A 80 7.04 0.23 -1.05
N SER A 81 7.81 -0.18 -2.05
CA SER A 81 9.27 -0.35 -1.99
C SER A 81 9.93 0.32 -3.18
N ASP A 82 11.04 1.01 -2.94
CA ASP A 82 11.96 1.55 -3.96
C ASP A 82 13.12 0.58 -4.25
N GLN A 83 13.17 -0.57 -3.56
CA GLN A 83 14.09 -1.65 -3.86
C GLN A 83 13.63 -2.33 -5.16
N PHE A 84 14.53 -2.38 -6.14
CA PHE A 84 14.33 -3.20 -7.33
C PHE A 84 14.36 -4.68 -6.93
N THR A 85 13.23 -5.37 -6.97
CA THR A 85 13.15 -6.82 -6.76
C THR A 85 12.72 -7.54 -8.03
N ASN A 86 13.44 -8.59 -8.39
CA ASN A 86 13.07 -9.49 -9.49
C ASN A 86 12.19 -10.65 -8.99
N ASP A 87 11.88 -10.69 -7.70
CA ASP A 87 11.12 -11.76 -7.05
C ASP A 87 10.17 -11.16 -5.99
N PRO A 88 9.13 -10.43 -6.41
CA PRO A 88 8.23 -9.74 -5.49
C PRO A 88 7.36 -10.69 -4.64
N ASP A 89 7.29 -11.97 -4.99
CA ASP A 89 6.59 -13.01 -4.24
C ASP A 89 7.50 -13.71 -3.19
N GLY A 90 8.82 -13.59 -3.30
CA GLY A 90 9.79 -14.22 -2.40
C GLY A 90 10.71 -13.27 -1.61
N ASP A 91 10.69 -11.98 -1.95
CA ASP A 91 11.36 -10.87 -1.24
C ASP A 91 10.36 -10.15 -0.30
N ASP A 92 9.27 -10.85 0.04
CA ASP A 92 7.96 -10.34 0.42
C ASP A 92 7.81 -10.05 1.92
N PHE A 93 8.73 -9.26 2.50
CA PHE A 93 8.50 -8.58 3.79
C PHE A 93 7.90 -9.48 4.90
N ASP A 94 8.27 -10.77 4.96
CA ASP A 94 7.76 -11.78 5.89
C ASP A 94 8.47 -11.76 7.26
N GLY A 95 8.63 -10.55 7.82
CA GLY A 95 9.10 -10.36 9.19
C GLY A 95 8.21 -10.99 10.26
#